data_AF-A0A086AYL7-F1
#
_entry.id   AF-A0A086AYL7-F1
#
_cell.length_a   1.000
_cell.length_b   1.000
_cell.length_c   1.000
_cell.angle_alpha   90.00
_cell.angle_beta   90.00
_cell.angle_gamma   90.00
#
_symmetry.space_group_name_H-M   'P 1'
#
loop_
_entity.id
_entity.type
_entity.pdbx_description
1 polymer ?
#
loop_
_entity_poly.entity_id
_entity_poly.type
_entity_poly.pdbx_seq_one_letter_code
_entity_poly.pdbx_strand_id
1 'polypeptide(L)' 'MKKTILLGTLFLTGVVSAFPFRTSCGKVYEVSGTQGMSLNQVASELSDINLIACGERPSSIVIYSH' A
#
# COMPACT_ATOMS: atom_id res chain seq x y z
N MET A 1 -24.48 -22.15 -33.27
CA MET A 1 -23.49 -22.35 -32.19
C MET A 1 -23.23 -21.01 -31.51
N LYS A 2 -23.69 -20.82 -30.28
CA LYS A 2 -23.51 -19.59 -29.48
C LYS A 2 -22.18 -19.67 -28.74
N LYS A 3 -21.17 -18.91 -29.16
CA LYS A 3 -19.91 -18.73 -28.41
C LYS A 3 -19.39 -17.31 -28.60
N THR A 4 -20.03 -16.34 -27.94
CA THR A 4 -19.58 -14.94 -27.96
C THR A 4 -19.87 -14.25 -26.63
N ILE A 5 -19.40 -14.80 -25.50
CA ILE A 5 -19.33 -14.03 -24.25
C ILE A 5 -18.16 -14.55 -23.41
N LEU A 6 -16.95 -14.05 -23.66
CA LEU A 6 -15.80 -14.25 -22.76
C LEU A 6 -14.70 -13.21 -23.00
N LEU A 7 -15.09 -11.96 -23.27
CA LEU A 7 -14.14 -10.83 -23.48
C LEU A 7 -14.37 -9.66 -22.50
N GLY A 8 -15.22 -9.83 -21.48
CA GLY A 8 -15.66 -8.72 -20.61
C GLY A 8 -14.95 -8.60 -19.26
N THR A 9 -14.16 -9.57 -18.83
CA THR A 9 -13.68 -9.67 -17.43
C THR A 9 -12.23 -9.24 -17.20
N LEU A 10 -11.48 -8.82 -18.23
CA LEU A 10 -10.04 -8.56 -18.08
C LEU A 10 -9.66 -7.12 -17.67
N PHE A 11 -10.61 -6.18 -17.60
CA PHE A 11 -10.30 -4.75 -17.38
C PHE A 11 -10.74 -4.19 -16.01
N LEU A 12 -11.04 -5.05 -15.03
CA LEU A 12 -11.31 -4.63 -13.64
C LEU A 12 -10.09 -4.79 -12.72
N THR A 13 -8.88 -4.96 -13.28
CA THR A 13 -7.64 -4.76 -12.52
C THR A 13 -7.48 -3.27 -12.26
N GLY A 14 -8.29 -2.74 -11.33
CA GLY A 14 -8.04 -1.44 -10.74
C GLY A 14 -6.58 -1.42 -10.31
N VAL A 15 -5.86 -0.38 -10.71
CA VAL A 15 -4.44 -0.23 -10.42
C VAL A 15 -4.30 -0.24 -8.90
N VAL A 16 -3.95 -1.39 -8.32
CA VAL A 16 -3.63 -1.49 -6.91
C VAL A 16 -2.28 -0.81 -6.80
N SER A 17 -2.29 0.49 -6.51
CA SER A 17 -1.07 1.23 -6.25
C SER A 17 -0.53 0.74 -4.92
N ALA A 18 0.44 -0.16 -5.00
CA ALA A 18 1.20 -0.64 -3.88
C ALA A 18 2.60 -0.02 -3.91
N PHE A 19 3.17 0.25 -2.74
CA PHE A 19 4.52 0.78 -2.62
C PHE A 19 5.29 0.08 -1.50
N PRO A 20 6.62 -0.05 -1.63
CA PRO A 20 7.44 -0.64 -0.59
C PRO A 20 7.62 0.34 0.57
N PHE A 21 7.42 -0.15 1.79
CA PHE A 21 7.74 0.54 3.03
C PHE A 21 8.86 -0.19 3.78
N ARG A 22 9.95 0.51 4.10
CA ARG A 22 11.08 -0.02 4.87
C ARG A 22 10.94 0.36 6.33
N THR A 23 10.83 -0.63 7.22
CA THR A 23 10.69 -0.43 8.66
C THR A 23 12.04 -0.15 9.34
N SER A 24 12.00 0.35 10.59
CA SER A 24 13.20 0.65 11.39
C SER A 24 14.07 -0.58 11.64
N CYS A 25 13.46 -1.76 11.79
CA CYS A 25 14.16 -3.04 11.94
C CYS A 25 14.61 -3.67 10.61
N GLY A 26 14.53 -2.94 9.49
CA GLY A 26 15.08 -3.36 8.19
C GLY A 26 14.21 -4.32 7.39
N LYS A 27 12.96 -4.57 7.79
CA LYS A 27 11.99 -5.35 7.01
C LYS A 27 11.34 -4.46 5.96
N VAL A 28 10.86 -5.08 4.88
CA VAL A 28 10.14 -4.39 3.81
C VAL A 28 8.74 -4.97 3.71
N TYR A 29 7.74 -4.10 3.71
CA TYR A 29 6.33 -4.45 3.52
C TYR A 29 5.80 -3.80 2.25
N GLU A 30 4.97 -4.54 1.51
CA GLU A 30 4.17 -4.01 0.40
C GLU A 30 2.90 -3.39 0.98
N VAL A 31 2.75 -2.07 0.84
CA VAL A 31 1.60 -1.33 1.37
C VAL A 31 0.68 -0.96 0.22
N SER A 32 -0.57 -1.36 0.30
CA SER A 32 -1.61 -1.11 -0.71
C SER A 32 -2.86 -0.50 -0.07
N GLY A 33 -3.81 -0.04 -0.89
CA GLY A 33 -5.09 0.48 -0.39
C GLY A 33 -5.04 1.88 0.21
N THR A 34 -3.93 2.60 0.04
CA THR A 34 -3.74 3.99 0.52
C THR A 34 -4.34 5.05 -0.39
N GLN A 35 -4.99 4.64 -1.49
CA GLN A 35 -5.60 5.55 -2.44
C GLN A 35 -6.74 6.34 -1.79
N GLY A 36 -6.71 7.68 -1.92
CA GLY A 36 -7.67 8.58 -1.29
C GLY A 36 -7.36 8.95 0.17
N MET A 37 -6.32 8.38 0.79
CA MET A 37 -5.81 8.82 2.08
C MET A 37 -5.00 10.11 1.95
N SER A 38 -5.09 10.99 2.95
CA SER A 38 -4.14 12.09 3.12
C SER A 38 -2.75 11.56 3.53
N LEU A 39 -1.68 12.34 3.27
CA LEU A 39 -0.32 11.95 3.66
C LEU A 39 -0.18 11.68 5.17
N ASN A 40 -0.93 12.40 6.01
CA ASN A 40 -0.94 12.16 7.46
C ASN A 40 -1.56 10.81 7.81
N GLN A 41 -2.63 10.42 7.12
CA GLN A 41 -3.26 9.10 7.31
C GLN A 41 -2.32 7.99 6.85
N VAL A 42 -1.67 8.16 5.69
CA VAL A 42 -0.65 7.21 5.22
C VAL A 42 0.48 7.10 6.24
N ALA A 43 1.01 8.22 6.73
CA ALA A 43 2.07 8.21 7.73
C ALA A 43 1.66 7.51 9.04
N SER A 44 0.40 7.67 9.48
CA SER A 44 -0.14 6.96 10.63
C SER A 44 -0.15 5.45 10.40
N GLU A 45 -0.66 5.01 9.24
CA GLU A 45 -0.69 3.59 8.87
C GLU A 45 0.73 2.98 8.84
N LEU A 46 1.69 3.68 8.23
CA LEU A 46 3.10 3.26 8.19
C LEU A 46 3.72 3.21 9.59
N SER A 47 3.35 4.12 10.50
CA SER A 47 3.77 4.07 11.90
C SER A 47 3.24 2.84 12.62
N ASP A 48 1.99 2.43 12.36
CA ASP A 48 1.39 1.25 12.97
C ASP A 48 2.03 -0.04 12.43
N ILE A 49 2.28 -0.11 11.12
CA ILE A 49 3.04 -1.21 10.50
C ILE A 49 4.41 -1.35 11.16
N ASN A 50 5.13 -0.24 11.38
CA ASN A 50 6.44 -0.28 12.03
C ASN A 50 6.33 -0.76 13.49
N LEU A 51 5.34 -0.30 14.24
CA LEU A 51 5.09 -0.74 15.61
C LEU A 51 4.83 -2.24 15.68
N ILE A 52 4.00 -2.77 14.77
CA ILE A 52 3.69 -4.20 14.71
C ILE A 52 4.93 -5.01 14.31
N ALA A 53 5.69 -4.54 13.32
CA ALA A 53 6.82 -5.27 12.76
C ALA A 53 8.08 -5.26 13.64
N CYS A 54 8.30 -4.15 14.36
CA CYS A 54 9.55 -3.84 15.06
C CYS A 54 9.37 -3.55 16.56
N GLY A 55 8.14 -3.42 17.07
CA GLY A 55 7.86 -3.18 18.49
C GLY A 55 8.06 -1.73 18.95
N GLU A 56 8.29 -0.80 18.03
CA GLU A 56 8.52 0.61 18.33
C GLU A 56 7.81 1.54 17.33
N ARG A 57 7.39 2.72 17.80
CA ARG A 57 6.88 3.77 16.90
C ARG A 57 8.08 4.52 16.30
N PRO A 58 8.13 4.72 14.98
CA PRO A 58 9.21 5.45 14.35
C PRO A 58 9.18 6.91 14.79
N SER A 59 10.35 7.53 14.96
CA SER A 59 10.47 8.94 15.33
C SER A 59 10.04 9.90 14.21
N SER A 60 10.07 9.43 12.96
CA SER A 60 9.62 10.16 11.78
C SER A 60 9.26 9.19 10.65
N ILE A 61 8.25 9.56 9.86
CA ILE A 61 7.93 8.92 8.58
C ILE A 61 8.21 9.91 7.46
N VAL A 62 9.06 9.52 6.51
CA VAL A 62 9.39 10.34 5.34
C VAL A 62 8.68 9.75 4.12
N ILE A 63 7.80 10.53 3.51
CA ILE A 63 7.07 10.15 2.29
C ILE A 63 7.54 11.07 1.17
N TYR A 64 8.07 10.49 0.09
CA TYR A 64 8.41 11.22 -1.12
C TYR A 64 7.24 11.13 -2.10
N SER A 65 6.63 12.28 -2.43
CA SER A 65 5.58 12.39 -3.45
C SER A 65 5.98 13.43 -4.49
N HIS A 66 5.77 13.13 -5.78
CA HIS A 66 5.98 14.04 -6.91
C HIS A 66 4.66 14.66 -7.37
#